data_AF-A0A356U2U8-F1
#
_entry.id   AF-A0A356U2U8-F1
#
_cell.length_a   1.000
_cell.length_b   1.000
_cell.length_c   1.000
_cell.angle_alpha   90.00
_cell.angle_beta   90.00
_cell.angle_gamma   90.00
#
_symmetry.space_group_name_H-M   'P 1'
#
loop_
_entity.id
_entity.type
_entity.pdbx_description
1 polymer ?
#
loop_
_entity_poly.entity_id
_entity_poly.type
_entity_poly.pdbx_seq_one_letter_code
_entity_poly.pdbx_strand_id
1 'polypeptide(L)' 'AIAWQIQKCTPERRVMYCSAEQFMYKFISALRHRNMMDFKHLFRSVDVLMIDDV' A
#
# COMPACT_ATOMS: atom_id res chain seq x y z
N ALA A 1 7.73 13.90 -3.81
CA ALA A 1 7.07 15.22 -3.61
C ALA A 1 5.64 15.10 -3.04
N ILE A 2 4.77 14.24 -3.59
CA ILE A 2 3.35 14.15 -3.21
C ILE A 2 3.12 13.60 -1.78
N ALA A 3 3.81 12.51 -1.39
CA ALA A 3 3.68 11.92 -0.04
C ALA A 3 3.98 12.93 1.08
N TRP A 4 5.04 13.71 0.89
CA TRP A 4 5.54 14.67 1.86
C TRP A 4 4.60 15.87 2.00
N GLN A 5 3.99 16.30 0.90
CA GLN A 5 2.95 17.32 0.90
C GLN A 5 1.70 16.85 1.67
N ILE A 6 1.30 15.59 1.47
CA ILE A 6 0.14 14.99 2.16
C ILE A 6 0.38 14.89 3.67
N GLN A 7 1.57 14.48 4.09
CA GLN A 7 1.95 14.48 5.52
C GLN A 7 1.99 15.89 6.11
N LYS A 8 2.44 16.90 5.36
CA LYS A 8 2.45 18.29 5.83
C LYS A 8 1.07 18.91 5.96
N CYS A 9 0.16 18.61 5.02
CA CYS A 9 -1.19 19.17 5.03
C CYS A 9 -2.15 18.38 5.93
N THR A 10 -1.91 17.08 6.10
CA THR A 10 -2.76 16.17 6.89
C THR A 10 -1.92 15.02 7.45
N PRO A 11 -1.23 15.25 8.59
CA PRO A 11 -0.33 14.26 9.20
C PRO A 11 -1.04 13.01 9.74
N GLU A 12 -2.35 13.06 9.95
CA GLU A 12 -3.16 11.92 10.41
C GLU A 12 -3.49 10.89 9.32
N ARG A 13 -3.19 11.18 8.04
CA ARG A 13 -3.39 10.22 6.94
C ARG A 13 -2.34 9.13 6.95
N ARG A 14 -2.77 7.87 6.91
CA ARG A 14 -1.88 6.71 6.79
C ARG A 14 -1.44 6.54 5.35
N VAL A 15 -0.22 6.98 5.07
CA VAL A 15 0.43 6.81 3.77
C VAL A 15 1.29 5.54 3.79
N MET A 16 1.02 4.62 2.87
CA MET A 16 1.84 3.42 2.66
C MET A 16 2.62 3.54 1.36
N TYR A 17 3.91 3.27 1.45
CA TYR A 17 4.82 3.19 0.31
C TYR A 17 5.27 1.75 0.12
N CYS A 18 5.23 1.23 -1.10
CA CYS A 18 5.86 -0.04 -1.44
C CYS A 18 6.33 -0.06 -2.90
N SER A 19 7.27 -0.95 -3.24
CA SER A 19 7.61 -1.13 -4.65
C SER A 19 6.57 -1.94 -5.42
N ALA A 20 6.53 -1.88 -6.75
CA ALA A 20 5.61 -2.74 -7.50
C ALA A 20 6.00 -4.22 -7.34
N GLU A 21 7.30 -4.52 -7.23
CA GLU A 21 7.78 -5.87 -6.90
C GLU A 21 7.22 -6.37 -5.56
N GLN A 22 7.30 -5.57 -4.50
CA GLN A 22 6.74 -5.92 -3.19
C GLN A 22 5.21 -6.05 -3.24
N PHE A 23 4.54 -5.20 -4.01
CA PHE A 23 3.10 -5.29 -4.22
C PHE A 23 2.73 -6.61 -4.91
N MET A 24 3.41 -6.96 -6.00
CA MET A 24 3.18 -8.21 -6.73
C MET A 24 3.45 -9.44 -5.86
N TYR A 25 4.54 -9.45 -5.09
CA TYR A 25 4.83 -10.57 -4.19
C TYR A 25 3.68 -10.80 -3.20
N LYS A 26 3.19 -9.72 -2.57
CA LYS A 26 2.07 -9.79 -1.63
C LYS A 26 0.78 -10.24 -2.34
N PHE A 27 0.55 -9.77 -3.55
CA PHE A 27 -0.62 -10.14 -4.35
C PHE A 27 -0.61 -11.63 -4.73
N ILE A 28 0.50 -12.13 -5.27
CA ILE A 28 0.68 -13.54 -5.64
C ILE A 28 0.59 -14.43 -4.41
N SER A 29 1.20 -14.03 -3.29
CA SER A 29 1.12 -14.77 -2.03
C SER A 29 -0.33 -14.86 -1.53
N ALA A 30 -1.09 -13.76 -1.58
CA ALA A 30 -2.50 -13.75 -1.19
C ALA A 30 -3.37 -14.65 -2.08
N LEU A 31 -3.11 -14.66 -3.39
CA LEU A 31 -3.76 -15.60 -4.32
C LEU A 31 -3.44 -17.05 -3.98
N ARG A 32 -2.16 -17.37 -3.74
CA ARG A 32 -1.71 -18.73 -3.43
C ARG A 32 -2.33 -19.28 -2.16
N HIS A 33 -2.40 -18.47 -1.11
CA HIS A 33 -2.97 -18.89 0.17
C HIS A 33 -4.49 -18.70 0.26
N ARG A 34 -5.16 -18.35 -0.85
CA ARG A 34 -6.59 -17.98 -0.92
C ARG A 34 -6.98 -16.90 0.09
N ASN A 35 -6.03 -16.08 0.51
CA ASN A 35 -6.18 -15.08 1.55
C ASN A 35 -6.26 -13.66 0.96
N MET A 36 -7.16 -13.50 -0.01
CA MET A 36 -7.43 -12.23 -0.68
C MET A 36 -8.09 -11.21 0.26
N MET A 37 -8.74 -11.66 1.33
CA MET A 37 -9.36 -10.77 2.31
C MET A 37 -8.31 -10.00 3.10
N ASP A 38 -7.27 -10.67 3.60
CA ASP A 38 -6.19 -10.00 4.32
C ASP A 38 -5.41 -9.03 3.43
N PHE A 39 -5.20 -9.41 2.16
CA PHE A 39 -4.62 -8.50 1.17
C PHE A 39 -5.49 -7.24 1.03
N LYS A 40 -6.80 -7.39 0.79
CA LYS A 40 -7.71 -6.25 0.66
C LYS A 40 -7.79 -5.42 1.96
N HIS A 41 -7.71 -6.04 3.13
CA HIS A 41 -7.71 -5.33 4.41
C HIS A 41 -6.45 -4.48 4.59
N LEU A 42 -5.28 -4.99 4.19
CA LEU A 42 -4.03 -4.25 4.24
C LEU A 42 -4.15 -2.93 3.44
N PHE A 43 -4.68 -3.00 2.21
CA PHE A 43 -4.84 -1.82 1.36
C PHE A 43 -6.01 -0.91 1.75
N ARG A 44 -7.10 -1.45 2.31
CA ARG A 44 -8.21 -0.62 2.79
C ARG A 44 -7.91 0.10 4.10
N SER A 45 -6.88 -0.34 4.82
CA SER A 45 -6.43 0.35 6.01
C SER A 45 -5.69 1.65 5.65
N VAL A 46 -5.11 1.77 4.46
CA VAL A 46 -4.30 2.95 4.13
C VAL A 46 -5.14 4.01 3.41
N ASP A 47 -4.94 5.27 3.75
CA ASP A 47 -5.64 6.40 3.11
C ASP A 47 -5.00 6.75 1.77
N VAL A 48 -3.69 6.52 1.67
CA VAL A 48 -2.90 6.77 0.46
C VAL A 48 -1.95 5.62 0.25
N LEU A 49 -2.08 4.94 -0.89
CA LEU A 49 -1.12 3.95 -1.36
C LEU A 49 -0.26 4.57 -2.46
N MET A 50 1.05 4.55 -2.26
CA MET A 50 2.02 4.94 -3.26
C MET A 50 2.84 3.71 -3.65
N ILE A 51 2.80 3.38 -4.93
CA ILE A 51 3.59 2.32 -5.52
C ILE A 51 4.67 2.99 -6.35
N ASP A 52 5.93 2.62 -6.12
CA ASP A 52 7.07 3.16 -6.85
C ASP A 52 7.95 2.02 -7.36
N ASP A 53 8.23 2.02 -8.66
CA ASP A 53 9.31 1.21 -9.21
C ASP A 53 10.45 2.18 -9.43
N VAL A 54 11.55 2.02 -8.69
CA VAL A 54 12.76 2.85 -8.88
C VAL A 54 13.13 2.93 -10.37
#